data_AF-A0A0F7SA68-F1
#
_entry.id   AF-A0A0F7SA68-F1
#
_cell.length_a   1.000
_cell.length_b   1.000
_cell.length_c   1.000
_cell.angle_alpha   90.00
_cell.angle_beta   90.00
_cell.angle_gamma   90.00
#
_symmetry.space_group_name_H-M   'P 1'
#
loop_
_entity.id
_entity.type
_entity.pdbx_description
1 polymer ?
#
loop_
_entity_poly.entity_id
_entity_poly.type
_entity_poly.pdbx_seq_one_letter_code
_entity_poly.pdbx_strand_id
1 'polypeptide(L)'
;MSRLASRSQLSEHQVHPDPTSTDPLLPSSAPLPHQATPLHKPPRWWTSQTDSSSDAYEPNSWAKLRHLYREELAEFFGTFLILIFGAGVECQVNMHYHSSTREIAAYGSYFQGRLAWAAGVAMAGWVSGGISGGHCNPSVTVALALFRGFPKRKIVPFVVAQTLGATVASLLVYANNVTNIELFQTVAGAGSRTVKGAGSTAGFFFTMPAPELSFSSAFFSEFLATAILLFVVFALADTANLKPPKGAQPFAMFIVLLGIGASLGYNTGYAINGARDTGPRIALWLVGYGNEVWTHDGGYWFWNPWLSSGLGGVAGAAMYDAFLYTGRDSPFNRPKRVRERAGGYGLVAEEDGAEE
;
A
#
# COMPACT_ATOMS: atom_id res chain seq x y z
N MET A 1 21.28 49.22 -15.00
CA MET A 1 21.85 48.07 -14.26
C MET A 1 21.36 48.15 -12.82
N SER A 2 21.03 47.00 -12.21
CA SER A 2 20.52 46.81 -10.84
C SER A 2 19.00 46.76 -10.65
N ARG A 3 18.38 45.70 -11.17
CA ARG A 3 17.24 45.02 -10.54
C ARG A 3 17.58 43.54 -10.53
N LEU A 4 17.95 42.99 -9.37
CA LEU A 4 17.98 41.55 -9.04
C LEU A 4 18.61 41.38 -7.64
N ALA A 5 17.81 41.52 -6.57
CA ALA A 5 18.16 40.99 -5.24
C ALA A 5 16.93 41.03 -4.30
N SER A 6 15.97 40.13 -4.51
CA SER A 6 15.08 39.70 -3.43
C SER A 6 14.98 38.17 -3.48
N ARG A 7 16.07 37.50 -3.11
CA ARG A 7 15.98 36.09 -2.73
C ARG A 7 15.45 36.07 -1.29
N SER A 8 14.24 35.52 -1.10
CA SER A 8 13.73 35.16 0.22
C SER A 8 14.68 34.12 0.83
N GLN A 9 15.55 34.54 1.72
CA GLN A 9 16.29 33.61 2.57
C GLN A 9 15.32 33.15 3.65
N LEU A 10 14.69 31.99 3.43
CA LEU A 10 14.08 31.22 4.52
C LEU A 10 15.19 31.00 5.57
N SER A 11 14.88 31.20 6.86
CA SER A 11 15.90 31.00 7.88
C SER A 11 16.33 29.53 7.92
N GLU A 12 17.57 29.24 8.32
CA GLU A 12 18.10 27.88 8.41
C GLU A 12 17.21 26.95 9.26
N HIS A 13 16.55 27.52 10.27
CA HIS A 13 15.58 26.85 11.15
C HIS A 13 14.21 26.58 10.48
N GLN A 14 13.86 27.31 9.41
CA GLN A 14 12.69 27.04 8.57
C GLN A 14 12.98 26.00 7.50
N VAL A 15 14.25 25.84 7.11
CA VAL A 15 14.70 24.84 6.12
C VAL A 15 15.02 23.49 6.81
N HIS A 16 15.52 23.53 8.05
CA HIS A 16 15.87 22.37 8.86
C HIS A 16 15.24 22.52 10.26
N PRO A 17 14.00 22.04 10.47
CA PRO A 17 13.37 22.08 11.79
C PRO A 17 14.20 21.26 12.79
N ASP A 18 14.29 21.75 14.03
CA ASP A 18 15.05 21.11 15.11
C ASP A 18 14.56 19.65 15.31
N PRO A 19 15.43 18.63 15.13
CA PRO A 19 15.08 17.22 15.25
C PRO A 19 14.65 16.81 16.67
N THR A 20 14.77 17.71 17.65
CA THR A 20 14.23 17.52 19.00
C THR A 20 12.82 18.04 19.20
N SER A 21 12.33 18.87 18.28
CA SER A 21 10.99 19.50 18.25
C SER A 21 10.03 18.85 17.25
N THR A 22 10.52 17.96 16.40
CA THR A 22 9.70 17.23 15.43
C THR A 22 8.95 16.09 16.12
N ASP A 23 7.69 16.36 16.48
CA ASP A 23 6.79 15.31 16.97
C ASP A 23 6.64 14.19 15.94
N PRO A 24 6.58 12.90 16.37
CA PRO A 24 6.37 11.77 15.48
C PRO A 24 4.94 11.81 14.91
N LEU A 25 4.76 12.47 13.77
CA LEU A 25 3.43 12.72 13.21
C LEU A 25 3.26 12.25 11.76
N LEU A 26 3.86 11.11 11.42
CA LEU A 26 3.35 10.34 10.29
C LEU A 26 1.89 9.93 10.57
N PRO A 27 0.94 10.09 9.63
CA PRO A 27 -0.46 9.71 9.82
C PRO A 27 -0.68 8.18 9.89
N SER A 28 0.36 7.39 10.18
CA SER A 28 0.31 5.94 10.36
C SER A 28 1.14 5.43 11.53
N SER A 29 1.57 6.30 12.47
CA SER A 29 1.94 5.79 13.79
C SER A 29 0.68 5.15 14.35
N ALA A 30 0.63 3.82 14.34
CA ALA A 30 -0.42 3.13 15.05
C ALA A 30 -0.34 3.63 16.49
N PRO A 31 -1.43 4.15 17.04
CA PRO A 31 -1.38 4.71 18.38
C PRO A 31 -0.84 3.67 19.34
N LEU A 32 -0.14 4.12 20.36
CA LEU A 32 0.42 3.25 21.38
C LEU A 32 -0.68 2.28 21.87
N PRO A 33 -0.38 1.02 22.23
CA PRO A 33 -1.40 0.01 22.55
C PRO A 33 -2.45 0.41 23.61
N HIS A 34 -2.16 1.45 24.40
CA HIS A 34 -3.01 2.01 25.45
C HIS A 34 -3.74 3.30 25.03
N GLN A 35 -3.40 3.91 23.90
CA GLN A 35 -4.10 5.07 23.36
C GLN A 35 -5.31 4.57 22.57
N ALA A 36 -6.51 4.83 23.08
CA ALA A 36 -7.74 4.67 22.32
C ALA A 36 -7.61 5.47 21.02
N THR A 37 -7.45 4.76 19.90
CA THR A 37 -7.29 5.42 18.61
C THR A 37 -8.54 6.26 18.32
N PRO A 38 -8.42 7.46 17.70
CA PRO A 38 -9.57 8.17 17.16
C PRO A 38 -10.42 7.31 16.19
N LEU A 39 -9.83 6.23 15.66
CA LEU A 39 -10.41 5.24 14.74
C LEU A 39 -11.34 4.22 15.43
N HIS A 40 -11.12 3.97 16.72
CA HIS A 40 -11.99 3.17 17.61
C HIS A 40 -12.91 4.06 18.47
N LYS A 41 -13.18 5.30 18.05
CA LYS A 41 -14.30 6.02 18.66
C LYS A 41 -15.59 5.28 18.28
N PRO A 42 -16.42 4.90 19.27
CA PRO A 42 -17.76 4.43 18.96
C PRO A 42 -18.46 5.45 18.05
N PRO A 43 -19.32 5.03 17.11
CA PRO A 43 -20.03 5.95 16.23
C PRO A 43 -20.65 7.09 17.05
N ARG A 44 -20.72 8.32 16.52
CA ARG A 44 -21.29 9.45 17.28
C ARG A 44 -22.69 9.17 17.84
N TRP A 45 -23.47 8.32 17.16
CA TRP A 45 -24.80 7.87 17.57
C TRP A 45 -24.80 6.76 18.64
N TRP A 46 -23.66 6.13 18.91
CA TRP A 46 -23.51 5.04 19.89
C TRP A 46 -23.23 5.54 21.30
N THR A 47 -22.53 6.68 21.45
CA THR A 47 -22.14 7.24 22.76
C THR A 47 -22.98 8.42 23.22
N SER A 48 -24.23 8.56 22.77
CA SER A 48 -25.17 9.39 23.51
C SER A 48 -25.60 8.66 24.79
N GLN A 49 -24.69 8.59 25.77
CA GLN A 49 -25.04 8.32 27.17
C GLN A 49 -25.17 9.62 27.98
N THR A 50 -25.01 10.78 27.34
CA THR A 50 -25.09 12.10 27.98
C THR A 50 -26.41 12.82 27.78
N ASP A 51 -27.29 12.35 26.91
CA ASP A 51 -28.66 12.87 26.85
C ASP A 51 -29.55 12.03 27.76
N SER A 52 -30.09 12.65 28.79
CA SER A 52 -31.13 12.14 29.69
C SER A 52 -32.47 11.91 28.99
N SER A 53 -32.47 11.64 27.68
CA SER A 53 -33.64 11.28 26.90
C SER A 53 -33.77 9.75 26.88
N SER A 54 -34.99 9.27 26.96
CA SER A 54 -35.42 7.87 27.10
C SER A 54 -35.04 6.93 25.94
N ASP A 55 -34.21 7.37 25.01
CA ASP A 55 -33.97 6.73 23.72
C ASP A 55 -32.49 6.32 23.59
N ALA A 56 -32.00 5.53 24.54
CA ALA A 56 -30.72 4.86 24.43
C ALA A 56 -30.83 3.72 23.40
N TYR A 57 -30.60 4.02 22.11
CA TYR A 57 -30.65 3.01 21.07
C TYR A 57 -29.47 2.05 21.20
N GLU A 58 -29.77 0.79 21.51
CA GLU A 58 -28.77 -0.26 21.42
C GLU A 58 -28.46 -0.59 19.95
N PRO A 59 -27.18 -0.67 19.60
CA PRO A 59 -26.74 -0.97 18.25
C PRO A 59 -27.00 -2.43 17.88
N ASN A 60 -27.49 -2.64 16.66
CA ASN A 60 -27.73 -3.98 16.15
C ASN A 60 -26.42 -4.79 15.96
N SER A 61 -26.56 -6.10 15.84
CA SER A 61 -25.42 -7.03 15.70
C SER A 61 -24.52 -6.70 14.52
N TRP A 62 -25.07 -6.16 13.43
CA TRP A 62 -24.30 -5.72 12.27
C TRP A 62 -23.41 -4.51 12.58
N ALA A 63 -23.94 -3.52 13.29
CA ALA A 63 -23.17 -2.36 13.72
C ALA A 63 -22.05 -2.74 14.71
N LYS A 64 -22.32 -3.69 15.62
CA LYS A 64 -21.33 -4.30 16.52
C LYS A 64 -20.19 -4.96 15.71
N LEU A 65 -20.53 -5.87 14.79
CA LEU A 65 -19.55 -6.57 13.95
C LEU A 65 -18.69 -5.61 13.12
N ARG A 66 -19.34 -4.68 12.42
CA ARG A 66 -18.67 -3.71 11.54
C ARG A 66 -17.79 -2.73 12.32
N HIS A 67 -18.07 -2.49 13.59
CA HIS A 67 -17.19 -1.72 14.47
C HIS A 67 -15.94 -2.52 14.86
N LEU A 68 -16.10 -3.81 15.20
CA LEU A 68 -15.00 -4.68 15.60
C LEU A 68 -14.00 -4.95 14.47
N TYR A 69 -14.49 -5.20 13.25
CA TYR A 69 -13.68 -5.55 12.08
C TYR A 69 -13.57 -4.40 11.08
N ARG A 70 -13.75 -3.15 11.54
CA ARG A 70 -13.87 -1.99 10.66
C ARG A 70 -12.63 -1.78 9.79
N GLU A 71 -11.46 -2.03 10.36
CA GLU A 71 -10.18 -1.85 9.68
C GLU A 71 -9.92 -2.97 8.67
N GLU A 72 -10.19 -4.21 9.04
CA GLU A 72 -10.08 -5.38 8.15
C GLU A 72 -11.05 -5.25 6.97
N LEU A 73 -12.29 -4.79 7.21
CA LEU A 73 -13.25 -4.52 6.14
C LEU A 73 -12.78 -3.39 5.22
N ALA A 74 -12.12 -2.36 5.76
CA ALA A 74 -11.54 -1.29 4.96
C ALA A 74 -10.38 -1.79 4.08
N GLU A 75 -9.51 -2.63 4.62
CA GLU A 75 -8.44 -3.30 3.86
C GLU A 75 -8.99 -4.24 2.79
N PHE A 76 -10.04 -4.99 3.10
CA PHE A 76 -10.75 -5.84 2.15
C PHE A 76 -11.28 -5.02 0.96
N PHE A 77 -12.06 -3.96 1.22
CA PHE A 77 -12.63 -3.15 0.15
C PHE A 77 -11.59 -2.29 -0.59
N GLY A 78 -10.53 -1.88 0.10
CA GLY A 78 -9.40 -1.21 -0.52
C GLY A 78 -8.71 -2.10 -1.54
N THR A 79 -8.24 -3.29 -1.14
CA THR A 79 -7.60 -4.23 -2.07
C THR A 79 -8.58 -4.76 -3.12
N PHE A 80 -9.86 -4.92 -2.78
CA PHE A 80 -10.92 -5.24 -3.74
C PHE A 80 -10.95 -4.23 -4.90
N LEU A 81 -10.95 -2.92 -4.61
CA LEU A 81 -10.96 -1.89 -5.66
C LEU A 81 -9.70 -1.93 -6.51
N ILE A 82 -8.53 -2.18 -5.93
CA ILE A 82 -7.29 -2.36 -6.72
C ILE A 82 -7.50 -3.43 -7.79
N LEU A 83 -8.12 -4.56 -7.46
CA LEU A 83 -8.30 -5.67 -8.39
C LEU A 83 -9.50 -5.51 -9.33
N ILE A 84 -10.59 -4.86 -8.91
CA ILE A 84 -11.70 -4.54 -9.80
C ILE A 84 -11.21 -3.70 -10.97
N PHE A 85 -10.48 -2.62 -10.70
CA PHE A 85 -9.93 -1.76 -11.75
C PHE A 85 -8.76 -2.42 -12.49
N GLY A 86 -7.85 -3.05 -11.74
CA GLY A 86 -6.64 -3.66 -12.30
C GLY A 86 -6.93 -4.87 -13.19
N ALA A 87 -7.55 -5.93 -12.68
CA ALA A 87 -7.86 -7.09 -13.50
C ALA A 87 -8.91 -6.76 -14.58
N GLY A 88 -9.84 -5.84 -14.28
CA GLY A 88 -10.83 -5.37 -15.25
C GLY A 88 -10.20 -4.75 -16.50
N VAL A 89 -9.21 -3.86 -16.32
CA VAL A 89 -8.52 -3.25 -17.46
C VAL A 89 -7.68 -4.25 -18.24
N GLU A 90 -7.05 -5.23 -17.58
CA GLU A 90 -6.26 -6.24 -18.29
C GLU A 90 -7.15 -7.14 -19.16
N CYS A 91 -8.32 -7.54 -18.66
CA CYS A 91 -9.32 -8.23 -19.48
C CYS A 91 -9.71 -7.36 -20.68
N GLN A 92 -10.04 -6.08 -20.47
CA GLN A 92 -10.46 -5.20 -21.55
C GLN A 92 -9.38 -5.00 -22.63
N VAL A 93 -8.15 -4.70 -22.24
CA VAL A 93 -7.05 -4.38 -23.18
C VAL A 93 -6.60 -5.63 -23.91
N ASN A 94 -6.33 -6.72 -23.19
CA ASN A 94 -5.69 -7.90 -23.79
C ASN A 94 -6.69 -8.76 -24.58
N MET A 95 -7.93 -8.96 -24.10
CA MET A 95 -8.90 -9.74 -24.87
C MET A 95 -9.33 -9.03 -26.14
N HIS A 96 -9.37 -7.69 -26.12
CA HIS A 96 -9.71 -6.91 -27.31
C HIS A 96 -8.64 -7.02 -28.40
N TYR A 97 -7.35 -6.98 -28.04
CA TYR A 97 -6.22 -7.03 -28.97
C TYR A 97 -6.21 -8.27 -29.87
N HIS A 98 -6.80 -9.39 -29.41
CA HIS A 98 -6.84 -10.66 -30.15
C HIS A 98 -8.21 -10.98 -30.77
N SER A 99 -9.14 -10.02 -30.82
CA SER A 99 -10.41 -10.21 -31.53
C SER A 99 -10.20 -10.28 -33.04
N SER A 100 -10.75 -11.32 -33.69
CA SER A 100 -10.70 -11.52 -35.15
C SER A 100 -11.43 -10.45 -35.96
N THR A 101 -12.08 -9.48 -35.31
CA THR A 101 -12.96 -8.50 -35.94
C THR A 101 -12.49 -7.05 -35.86
N ARG A 102 -11.30 -6.71 -35.33
CA ARG A 102 -10.98 -5.29 -35.06
C ARG A 102 -9.53 -4.82 -35.21
N GLU A 103 -9.45 -3.51 -35.48
CA GLU A 103 -8.26 -2.66 -35.53
C GLU A 103 -7.54 -2.60 -34.18
N ILE A 104 -6.20 -2.63 -34.24
CA ILE A 104 -5.22 -2.85 -33.16
C ILE A 104 -5.29 -1.81 -32.00
N ALA A 105 -6.16 -0.80 -32.06
CA ALA A 105 -6.17 0.35 -31.15
C ALA A 105 -7.53 0.71 -30.49
N ALA A 106 -8.63 -0.01 -30.73
CA ALA A 106 -9.96 0.55 -30.41
C ALA A 106 -10.35 0.58 -28.92
N TYR A 107 -9.79 -0.28 -28.04
CA TYR A 107 -10.27 -0.40 -26.64
C TYR A 107 -9.18 -0.30 -25.55
N GLY A 108 -7.92 -0.01 -25.93
CA GLY A 108 -6.88 0.46 -25.01
C GLY A 108 -5.45 0.06 -25.33
N SER A 109 -4.52 0.45 -24.45
CA SER A 109 -3.07 0.20 -24.57
C SER A 109 -2.45 -0.15 -23.21
N TYR A 110 -1.17 -0.55 -23.20
CA TYR A 110 -0.41 -0.77 -21.96
C TYR A 110 -0.52 0.41 -20.98
N PHE A 111 -0.45 1.65 -21.49
CA PHE A 111 -0.57 2.87 -20.69
C PHE A 111 -1.95 3.00 -20.02
N GLN A 112 -3.03 2.67 -20.74
CA GLN A 112 -4.38 2.63 -20.15
C GLN A 112 -4.46 1.63 -18.99
N GLY A 113 -3.80 0.47 -19.15
CA GLY A 113 -3.64 -0.49 -18.07
C GLY A 113 -3.06 0.17 -16.82
N ARG A 114 -1.92 0.84 -16.98
CA ARG A 114 -1.23 1.49 -15.84
C ARG A 114 -2.06 2.60 -15.20
N LEU A 115 -2.79 3.39 -15.99
CA LEU A 115 -3.73 4.40 -15.48
C LEU A 115 -4.83 3.80 -14.61
N ALA A 116 -5.45 2.71 -15.05
CA ALA A 116 -6.51 2.06 -14.29
C ALA A 116 -5.99 1.35 -13.02
N TRP A 117 -4.82 0.71 -13.07
CA TRP A 117 -4.16 0.18 -11.87
C TRP A 117 -3.87 1.28 -10.85
N ALA A 118 -3.32 2.41 -11.30
CA ALA A 118 -3.06 3.57 -10.45
C ALA A 118 -4.36 4.16 -9.86
N ALA A 119 -5.42 4.24 -10.66
CA ALA A 119 -6.74 4.69 -10.21
C ALA A 119 -7.32 3.75 -9.14
N GLY A 120 -7.18 2.43 -9.32
CA GLY A 120 -7.58 1.44 -8.32
C GLY A 120 -6.90 1.65 -6.97
N VAL A 121 -5.59 1.95 -6.97
CA VAL A 121 -4.85 2.26 -5.74
C VAL A 121 -5.28 3.58 -5.11
N ALA A 122 -5.57 4.60 -5.90
CA ALA A 122 -6.12 5.86 -5.39
C ALA A 122 -7.50 5.66 -4.74
N MET A 123 -8.39 4.93 -5.40
CA MET A 123 -9.71 4.59 -4.85
C MET A 123 -9.59 3.78 -3.56
N ALA A 124 -8.67 2.82 -3.52
CA ALA A 124 -8.36 2.07 -2.30
C ALA A 124 -7.96 3.00 -1.16
N GLY A 125 -7.05 3.95 -1.42
CA GLY A 125 -6.62 4.95 -0.43
C GLY A 125 -7.76 5.84 0.06
N TRP A 126 -8.65 6.31 -0.81
CA TRP A 126 -9.81 7.11 -0.39
C TRP A 126 -10.83 6.31 0.43
N VAL A 127 -11.08 5.04 0.08
CA VAL A 127 -12.05 4.19 0.78
C VAL A 127 -11.54 3.70 2.13
N SER A 128 -10.25 3.42 2.25
CA SER A 128 -9.67 2.76 3.43
C SER A 128 -8.77 3.66 4.29
N GLY A 129 -8.19 4.72 3.73
CA GLY A 129 -7.17 5.55 4.39
C GLY A 129 -7.63 6.18 5.70
N GLY A 130 -8.87 6.67 5.75
CA GLY A 130 -9.46 7.24 6.97
C GLY A 130 -9.91 6.22 8.02
N ILE A 131 -9.77 4.92 7.76
CA ILE A 131 -10.27 3.83 8.62
C ILE A 131 -9.12 2.92 9.07
N SER A 132 -8.40 2.29 8.15
CA SER A 132 -7.29 1.36 8.45
C SER A 132 -5.90 1.98 8.29
N GLY A 133 -5.82 3.20 7.76
CA GLY A 133 -4.57 3.78 7.23
C GLY A 133 -4.32 3.42 5.77
N GLY A 134 -5.16 2.57 5.17
CA GLY A 134 -5.16 2.24 3.75
C GLY A 134 -3.88 1.57 3.28
N HIS A 135 -3.46 0.51 3.97
CA HIS A 135 -2.26 -0.24 3.60
C HIS A 135 -2.48 -0.95 2.26
N CYS A 136 -3.58 -1.68 2.15
CA CYS A 136 -4.04 -2.47 1.00
C CYS A 136 -2.97 -3.38 0.38
N ASN A 137 -1.88 -3.64 1.11
CA ASN A 137 -0.65 -4.27 0.66
C ASN A 137 0.11 -4.88 1.86
N PRO A 138 0.45 -6.17 1.83
CA PRO A 138 1.23 -6.83 2.88
C PRO A 138 2.61 -6.19 3.10
N SER A 139 3.33 -5.81 2.03
CA SER A 139 4.65 -5.18 2.13
C SER A 139 4.60 -3.84 2.86
N VAL A 140 3.55 -3.05 2.59
CA VAL A 140 3.28 -1.79 3.32
C VAL A 140 2.97 -2.05 4.78
N THR A 141 2.12 -3.05 5.05
CA THR A 141 1.74 -3.44 6.42
C THR A 141 2.95 -3.85 7.25
N VAL A 142 3.85 -4.66 6.67
CA VAL A 142 5.09 -5.10 7.34
C VAL A 142 6.06 -3.95 7.54
N ALA A 143 6.28 -3.10 6.53
CA ALA A 143 7.16 -1.95 6.66
C ALA A 143 6.69 -0.99 7.75
N LEU A 144 5.39 -0.67 7.80
CA LEU A 144 4.84 0.17 8.86
C LEU A 144 4.95 -0.47 10.26
N ALA A 145 4.87 -1.80 10.35
CA ALA A 145 5.08 -2.51 11.62
C ALA A 145 6.53 -2.45 12.11
N LEU A 146 7.50 -2.42 11.20
CA LEU A 146 8.92 -2.36 11.50
C LEU A 146 9.38 -0.94 11.84
N PHE A 147 8.93 0.05 11.07
CA PHE A 147 9.47 1.41 11.12
C PHE A 147 8.57 2.43 11.83
N ARG A 148 7.25 2.19 11.90
CA ARG A 148 6.23 3.15 12.40
C ARG A 148 5.36 2.62 13.54
N GLY A 149 5.70 1.46 14.09
CA GLY A 149 5.03 0.91 15.26
C GLY A 149 3.64 0.31 14.98
N PHE A 150 3.27 0.02 13.72
CA PHE A 150 2.02 -0.68 13.43
C PHE A 150 1.93 -2.00 14.24
N PRO A 151 0.79 -2.32 14.87
CA PRO A 151 0.75 -3.36 15.89
C PRO A 151 0.92 -4.71 15.22
N LYS A 152 1.99 -5.43 15.55
CA LYS A 152 2.37 -6.69 14.89
C LYS A 152 1.24 -7.74 14.87
N ARG A 153 0.42 -7.76 15.93
CA ARG A 153 -0.78 -8.61 16.05
C ARG A 153 -1.85 -8.37 14.97
N LYS A 154 -1.86 -7.21 14.32
CA LYS A 154 -2.79 -6.85 13.24
C LYS A 154 -2.28 -7.19 11.83
N ILE A 155 -1.00 -7.56 11.69
CA ILE A 155 -0.41 -7.89 10.39
C ILE A 155 -1.19 -9.04 9.72
N VAL A 156 -1.39 -10.15 10.42
CA VAL A 156 -2.06 -11.33 9.85
C VAL A 156 -3.53 -11.03 9.49
N PRO A 157 -4.36 -10.44 10.39
CA PRO A 157 -5.72 -10.03 10.02
C PRO A 157 -5.79 -9.12 8.79
N PHE A 158 -4.90 -8.12 8.68
CA PHE A 158 -4.84 -7.23 7.52
C PHE A 158 -4.50 -8.00 6.24
N VAL A 159 -3.46 -8.84 6.29
CA VAL A 159 -3.03 -9.64 5.13
C VAL A 159 -4.14 -10.59 4.65
N VAL A 160 -4.85 -11.23 5.57
CA VAL A 160 -6.00 -12.09 5.24
C VAL A 160 -7.10 -11.26 4.58
N ALA A 161 -7.46 -10.11 5.16
CA ALA A 161 -8.50 -9.25 4.61
C ALA A 161 -8.16 -8.72 3.21
N GLN A 162 -6.92 -8.26 3.00
CA GLN A 162 -6.41 -7.81 1.70
C GLN A 162 -6.49 -8.93 0.66
N THR A 163 -6.05 -10.14 1.03
CA THR A 163 -6.06 -11.31 0.12
C THR A 163 -7.48 -11.72 -0.24
N LEU A 164 -8.40 -11.76 0.72
CA LEU A 164 -9.81 -12.05 0.47
C LEU A 164 -10.47 -10.99 -0.41
N GLY A 165 -10.16 -9.71 -0.19
CA GLY A 165 -10.64 -8.61 -1.02
C GLY A 165 -10.20 -8.75 -2.48
N ALA A 166 -8.92 -9.05 -2.69
CA ALA A 166 -8.37 -9.34 -4.01
C ALA A 166 -9.04 -10.56 -4.66
N THR A 167 -9.23 -11.66 -3.92
CA THR A 167 -9.91 -12.87 -4.43
C THR A 167 -11.33 -12.59 -4.89
N VAL A 168 -12.14 -11.92 -4.06
CA VAL A 168 -13.54 -11.62 -4.41
C VAL A 168 -13.62 -10.69 -5.61
N ALA A 169 -12.78 -9.66 -5.68
CA ALA A 169 -12.71 -8.78 -6.84
C ALA A 169 -12.38 -9.54 -8.13
N SER A 170 -11.37 -10.43 -8.09
CA SER A 170 -10.99 -11.23 -9.25
C SER A 170 -12.09 -12.21 -9.69
N LEU A 171 -12.83 -12.82 -8.75
CA LEU A 171 -13.99 -13.64 -9.09
C LEU A 171 -15.08 -12.83 -9.79
N LEU A 172 -15.35 -11.60 -9.34
CA LEU A 172 -16.33 -10.72 -10.00
C LEU A 172 -15.87 -10.27 -11.38
N VAL A 173 -14.59 -9.92 -11.54
CA VAL A 173 -14.02 -9.57 -12.85
C VAL A 173 -14.08 -10.77 -13.80
N TYR A 174 -13.76 -11.98 -13.31
CA TYR A 174 -13.86 -13.20 -14.10
C TYR A 174 -15.31 -13.47 -14.51
N ALA A 175 -16.25 -13.42 -13.58
CA ALA A 175 -17.67 -13.61 -13.85
C ALA A 175 -18.20 -12.61 -14.90
N ASN A 176 -17.79 -11.34 -14.80
CA ASN A 176 -18.16 -10.31 -15.77
C ASN A 176 -17.58 -10.56 -17.17
N ASN A 177 -16.47 -11.29 -17.29
CA ASN A 177 -15.75 -11.50 -18.54
C ASN A 177 -15.75 -12.97 -19.02
N VAL A 178 -16.47 -13.88 -18.37
CA VAL A 178 -16.35 -15.33 -18.59
C VAL A 178 -16.55 -15.72 -20.06
N THR A 179 -17.59 -15.19 -20.71
CA THR A 179 -17.89 -15.44 -22.12
C THR A 179 -16.77 -14.95 -23.05
N ASN A 180 -16.19 -13.77 -22.76
CA ASN A 180 -15.10 -13.23 -23.56
C ASN A 180 -13.79 -14.00 -23.35
N ILE A 181 -13.54 -14.47 -22.12
CA ILE A 181 -12.39 -15.32 -21.79
C ILE A 181 -12.47 -16.64 -22.57
N GLU A 182 -13.64 -17.28 -22.59
CA GLU A 182 -13.87 -18.54 -23.31
C GLU A 182 -13.71 -18.35 -24.82
N LEU A 183 -14.26 -17.27 -25.38
CA LEU A 183 -14.10 -16.93 -26.79
C LEU A 183 -12.63 -16.68 -27.14
N PHE A 184 -11.92 -15.91 -26.33
CA PHE A 184 -10.49 -15.61 -26.51
C PHE A 184 -9.64 -16.90 -26.55
N GLN A 185 -9.86 -17.80 -25.59
CA GLN A 185 -9.15 -19.08 -25.53
C GLN A 185 -9.45 -19.97 -26.74
N THR A 186 -10.71 -19.99 -27.17
CA THR A 186 -11.15 -20.78 -28.34
C THR A 186 -10.50 -20.27 -29.64
N VAL A 187 -10.50 -18.95 -29.85
CA VAL A 187 -9.87 -18.32 -31.05
C VAL A 187 -8.36 -18.54 -31.06
N ALA A 188 -7.71 -18.51 -29.89
CA ALA A 188 -6.29 -18.78 -29.77
C ALA A 188 -5.91 -20.27 -29.96
N GLY A 189 -6.88 -21.17 -30.10
CA GLY A 189 -6.64 -22.61 -30.17
C GLY A 189 -5.99 -23.19 -28.91
N ALA A 190 -6.12 -22.49 -27.77
CA ALA A 190 -5.50 -22.87 -26.52
C ALA A 190 -6.41 -23.78 -25.68
N GLY A 191 -5.81 -24.52 -24.75
CA GLY A 191 -6.58 -25.20 -23.71
C GLY A 191 -7.39 -24.20 -22.87
N SER A 192 -8.59 -24.60 -22.44
CA SER A 192 -9.42 -23.78 -21.55
C SER A 192 -8.70 -23.57 -20.21
N ARG A 193 -8.77 -22.34 -19.67
CA ARG A 193 -8.26 -21.98 -18.33
C ARG A 193 -6.78 -22.31 -18.13
N THR A 194 -5.96 -22.01 -19.12
CA THR A 194 -4.50 -22.21 -19.10
C THR A 194 -3.78 -21.06 -18.38
N VAL A 195 -2.66 -21.38 -17.71
CA VAL A 195 -1.82 -20.39 -17.01
C VAL A 195 -0.69 -19.86 -17.90
N LYS A 196 -0.15 -20.69 -18.80
CA LYS A 196 0.89 -20.30 -19.76
C LYS A 196 0.48 -20.61 -21.20
N GLY A 197 1.16 -19.95 -22.14
CA GLY A 197 0.96 -20.12 -23.59
C GLY A 197 0.16 -18.98 -24.24
N ALA A 198 0.07 -19.03 -25.56
CA ALA A 198 -0.46 -17.94 -26.39
C ALA A 198 -1.93 -17.57 -26.14
N GLY A 199 -2.73 -18.50 -25.60
CA GLY A 199 -4.12 -18.24 -25.20
C GLY A 199 -4.34 -18.20 -23.69
N SER A 200 -3.28 -18.12 -22.88
CA SER A 200 -3.43 -17.97 -21.43
C SER A 200 -4.10 -16.65 -21.08
N THR A 201 -5.05 -16.72 -20.16
CA THR A 201 -5.74 -15.54 -19.61
C THR A 201 -5.42 -15.33 -18.14
N ALA A 202 -4.59 -16.19 -17.53
CA ALA A 202 -4.22 -16.07 -16.13
C ALA A 202 -3.44 -14.78 -15.83
N GLY A 203 -2.61 -14.35 -16.80
CA GLY A 203 -1.85 -13.10 -16.74
C GLY A 203 -2.69 -11.83 -16.69
N PHE A 204 -4.00 -11.90 -16.94
CA PHE A 204 -4.89 -10.75 -16.79
C PHE A 204 -5.22 -10.49 -15.32
N PHE A 205 -5.02 -11.48 -14.44
CA PHE A 205 -5.44 -11.43 -13.05
C PHE A 205 -4.24 -11.33 -12.10
N PHE A 206 -3.21 -12.14 -12.32
CA PHE A 206 -1.97 -12.13 -11.52
C PHE A 206 -0.74 -11.97 -12.41
N THR A 207 0.41 -11.71 -11.78
CA THR A 207 1.65 -11.42 -12.49
C THR A 207 2.43 -12.68 -12.85
N MET A 208 3.14 -12.60 -13.98
CA MET A 208 4.08 -13.63 -14.44
C MET A 208 5.36 -12.92 -14.90
N PRO A 209 6.52 -13.58 -14.80
CA PRO A 209 7.75 -13.04 -15.34
C PRO A 209 7.68 -13.01 -16.88
N ALA A 210 8.34 -12.05 -17.50
CA ALA A 210 8.56 -12.07 -18.94
C ALA A 210 9.30 -13.37 -19.37
N PRO A 211 9.02 -13.94 -20.55
CA PRO A 211 9.49 -15.29 -20.91
C PRO A 211 11.01 -15.49 -20.87
N GLU A 212 11.78 -14.46 -21.18
CA GLU A 212 13.24 -14.49 -21.26
C GLU A 212 13.92 -14.07 -19.94
N LEU A 213 13.14 -13.76 -18.91
CA LEU A 213 13.66 -13.19 -17.68
C LEU A 213 14.22 -14.27 -16.75
N SER A 214 15.49 -14.15 -16.37
CA SER A 214 16.09 -15.03 -15.36
C SER A 214 15.45 -14.80 -13.98
N PHE A 215 15.56 -15.80 -13.11
CA PHE A 215 15.10 -15.70 -11.71
C PHE A 215 15.66 -14.46 -11.00
N SER A 216 16.96 -14.20 -11.13
CA SER A 216 17.63 -13.07 -10.46
C SER A 216 17.13 -11.72 -10.98
N SER A 217 16.91 -11.61 -12.29
CA SER A 217 16.40 -10.38 -12.91
C SER A 217 14.94 -10.13 -12.53
N ALA A 218 14.11 -11.18 -12.50
CA ALA A 218 12.73 -11.10 -12.02
C ALA A 218 12.67 -10.67 -10.54
N PHE A 219 13.49 -11.30 -9.71
CA PHE A 219 13.62 -10.96 -8.29
C PHE A 219 14.02 -9.49 -8.13
N PHE A 220 15.10 -9.04 -8.79
CA PHE A 220 15.57 -7.67 -8.64
C PHE A 220 14.56 -6.63 -9.16
N SER A 221 13.86 -6.93 -10.24
CA SER A 221 12.83 -6.04 -10.79
C SER A 221 11.72 -5.76 -9.77
N GLU A 222 11.24 -6.81 -9.11
CA GLU A 222 10.16 -6.72 -8.13
C GLU A 222 10.62 -6.06 -6.82
N PHE A 223 11.86 -6.38 -6.41
CA PHE A 223 12.53 -5.76 -5.26
C PHE A 223 12.65 -4.26 -5.47
N LEU A 224 13.16 -3.84 -6.62
CA LEU A 224 13.38 -2.44 -6.96
C LEU A 224 12.06 -1.67 -7.02
N ALA A 225 11.05 -2.20 -7.70
CA ALA A 225 9.73 -1.56 -7.79
C ALA A 225 9.10 -1.36 -6.41
N THR A 226 9.21 -2.36 -5.53
CA THR A 226 8.64 -2.26 -4.18
C THR A 226 9.47 -1.37 -3.25
N ALA A 227 10.80 -1.33 -3.43
CA ALA A 227 11.66 -0.39 -2.70
C ALA A 227 11.32 1.07 -3.03
N ILE A 228 11.15 1.39 -4.31
CA ILE A 228 10.71 2.73 -4.73
C ILE A 228 9.32 3.05 -4.20
N LEU A 229 8.37 2.09 -4.26
CA LEU A 229 7.05 2.27 -3.67
C LEU A 229 7.13 2.68 -2.20
N LEU A 230 7.84 1.91 -1.37
CA LEU A 230 7.88 2.16 0.08
C LEU A 230 8.69 3.39 0.45
N PHE A 231 9.77 3.68 -0.29
CA PHE A 231 10.54 4.91 -0.13
C PHE A 231 9.64 6.14 -0.31
N VAL A 232 8.83 6.17 -1.38
CA VAL A 232 7.92 7.30 -1.64
C VAL A 232 6.70 7.29 -0.72
N VAL A 233 6.15 6.12 -0.35
CA VAL A 233 5.06 6.04 0.65
C VAL A 233 5.49 6.68 1.97
N PHE A 234 6.72 6.42 2.42
CA PHE A 234 7.26 7.00 3.64
C PHE A 234 7.45 8.51 3.50
N ALA A 235 7.94 8.99 2.34
CA ALA A 235 8.05 10.41 2.04
C ALA A 235 6.69 11.13 2.03
N LEU A 236 5.66 10.54 1.41
CA LEU A 236 4.32 11.13 1.33
C LEU A 236 3.59 11.14 2.66
N ALA A 237 3.92 10.22 3.55
CA ALA A 237 3.37 10.21 4.89
C ALA A 237 4.03 11.30 5.77
N ASP A 238 5.31 11.62 5.53
CA ASP A 238 6.16 12.44 6.39
C ASP A 238 5.69 13.89 6.54
N THR A 239 5.22 14.23 7.74
CA THR A 239 4.78 15.59 8.09
C THR A 239 5.91 16.61 8.16
N ALA A 240 7.15 16.18 8.35
CA ALA A 240 8.31 17.07 8.36
C ALA A 240 8.84 17.34 6.94
N ASN A 241 8.31 16.64 5.93
CA ASN A 241 8.63 16.83 4.51
C ASN A 241 7.42 17.47 3.78
N LEU A 242 7.38 17.38 2.44
CA LEU A 242 6.29 17.88 1.61
C LEU A 242 5.07 16.94 1.64
N LYS A 243 4.42 16.85 2.80
CA LYS A 243 3.18 16.08 2.97
C LYS A 243 2.06 16.62 2.08
N PRO A 244 1.35 15.77 1.31
CA PRO A 244 0.18 16.19 0.56
C PRO A 244 -0.91 16.79 1.47
N PRO A 245 -1.71 17.76 0.98
CA PRO A 245 -2.88 18.25 1.69
C PRO A 245 -3.81 17.10 2.12
N LYS A 246 -4.57 17.30 3.20
CA LYS A 246 -5.52 16.29 3.70
C LYS A 246 -6.48 15.86 2.58
N GLY A 247 -6.59 14.55 2.37
CA GLY A 247 -7.43 13.96 1.32
C GLY A 247 -6.76 13.86 -0.06
N ALA A 248 -5.61 14.50 -0.30
CA ALA A 248 -4.87 14.43 -1.56
C ALA A 248 -3.84 13.29 -1.62
N GLN A 249 -3.53 12.65 -0.49
CA GLN A 249 -2.56 11.56 -0.44
C GLN A 249 -2.90 10.38 -1.38
N PRO A 250 -4.17 9.94 -1.54
CA PRO A 250 -4.49 8.90 -2.52
C PRO A 250 -4.23 9.30 -3.98
N PHE A 251 -4.34 10.59 -4.31
CA PHE A 251 -3.93 11.10 -5.62
C PHE A 251 -2.41 11.14 -5.77
N ALA A 252 -1.65 11.44 -4.73
CA ALA A 252 -0.19 11.27 -4.78
C ALA A 252 0.18 9.80 -5.02
N MET A 253 -0.53 8.85 -4.40
CA MET A 253 -0.34 7.42 -4.66
C MET A 253 -0.68 7.04 -6.10
N PHE A 254 -1.71 7.63 -6.72
CA PHE A 254 -1.97 7.46 -8.16
C PHE A 254 -0.71 7.76 -8.99
N ILE A 255 -0.06 8.90 -8.74
CA ILE A 255 1.14 9.32 -9.49
C ILE A 255 2.29 8.32 -9.28
N VAL A 256 2.51 7.87 -8.05
CA VAL A 256 3.56 6.89 -7.71
C VAL A 256 3.33 5.58 -8.46
N LEU A 257 2.11 5.04 -8.40
CA LEU A 257 1.79 3.76 -9.02
C LEU A 257 1.80 3.85 -10.56
N LEU A 258 1.35 4.97 -11.12
CA LEU A 258 1.44 5.21 -12.55
C LEU A 258 2.91 5.24 -12.99
N GLY A 259 3.77 5.94 -12.25
CA GLY A 259 5.20 6.02 -12.52
C GLY A 259 5.87 4.64 -12.47
N ILE A 260 5.64 3.85 -11.41
CA ILE A 260 6.17 2.50 -11.27
C ILE A 260 5.67 1.59 -12.40
N GLY A 261 4.37 1.56 -12.66
CA GLY A 261 3.80 0.69 -13.69
C GLY A 261 4.28 1.03 -15.11
N ALA A 262 4.46 2.32 -15.40
CA ALA A 262 4.93 2.80 -16.70
C ALA A 262 6.44 2.62 -16.92
N SER A 263 7.25 2.54 -15.85
CA SER A 263 8.72 2.48 -15.96
C SER A 263 9.34 1.13 -15.57
N LEU A 264 8.75 0.42 -14.62
CA LEU A 264 9.29 -0.83 -14.04
C LEU A 264 8.38 -2.04 -14.29
N GLY A 265 7.32 -1.87 -15.08
CA GLY A 265 6.26 -2.87 -15.14
C GLY A 265 6.41 -3.98 -16.17
N TYR A 266 7.29 -3.84 -17.16
CA TYR A 266 7.42 -4.81 -18.25
C TYR A 266 7.92 -6.18 -17.77
N ASN A 267 8.95 -6.20 -16.94
CA ASN A 267 9.66 -7.42 -16.55
C ASN A 267 8.79 -8.41 -15.76
N THR A 268 8.04 -7.91 -14.78
CA THR A 268 7.30 -8.75 -13.81
C THR A 268 5.86 -8.32 -13.60
N GLY A 269 5.36 -7.30 -14.31
CA GLY A 269 4.02 -6.77 -14.09
C GLY A 269 3.84 -5.98 -12.78
N TYR A 270 4.95 -5.60 -12.12
CA TYR A 270 4.99 -4.83 -10.86
C TYR A 270 3.97 -5.33 -9.83
N ALA A 271 4.11 -6.58 -9.39
CA ALA A 271 3.16 -7.14 -8.42
C ALA A 271 3.10 -6.26 -7.16
N ILE A 272 4.26 -5.89 -6.62
CA ILE A 272 4.60 -5.01 -5.48
C ILE A 272 3.78 -5.24 -4.21
N ASN A 273 2.98 -6.30 -4.21
CA ASN A 273 1.88 -6.57 -3.29
C ASN A 273 1.49 -8.05 -3.40
N GLY A 274 1.90 -8.85 -2.41
CA GLY A 274 1.62 -10.27 -2.37
C GLY A 274 0.12 -10.62 -2.33
N ALA A 275 -0.72 -9.79 -1.72
CA ALA A 275 -2.17 -10.01 -1.69
C ALA A 275 -2.82 -9.76 -3.06
N ARG A 276 -2.35 -8.74 -3.79
CA ARG A 276 -2.79 -8.42 -5.16
C ARG A 276 -2.43 -9.51 -6.16
N ASP A 277 -1.43 -10.33 -5.86
CA ASP A 277 -1.01 -11.44 -6.72
C ASP A 277 -1.62 -12.79 -6.26
N THR A 278 -1.66 -13.04 -4.95
CA THR A 278 -2.20 -14.29 -4.39
C THR A 278 -3.72 -14.37 -4.47
N GLY A 279 -4.42 -13.26 -4.20
CA GLY A 279 -5.88 -13.25 -4.23
C GLY A 279 -6.46 -13.71 -5.57
N PRO A 280 -6.01 -13.18 -6.71
CA PRO A 280 -6.43 -13.64 -8.03
C PRO A 280 -6.00 -15.08 -8.35
N ARG A 281 -4.86 -15.57 -7.84
CA ARG A 281 -4.50 -17.00 -7.99
C ARG A 281 -5.49 -17.92 -7.30
N ILE A 282 -5.94 -17.57 -6.09
CA ILE A 282 -7.01 -18.30 -5.40
C ILE A 282 -8.28 -18.29 -6.25
N ALA A 283 -8.67 -17.12 -6.77
CA ALA A 283 -9.86 -17.01 -7.62
C ALA A 283 -9.77 -17.90 -8.86
N LEU A 284 -8.65 -17.84 -9.58
CA LEU A 284 -8.44 -18.65 -10.79
C LEU A 284 -8.34 -20.15 -10.49
N TRP A 285 -7.73 -20.53 -9.37
CA TRP A 285 -7.72 -21.91 -8.90
C TRP A 285 -9.14 -22.44 -8.66
N LEU A 286 -10.00 -21.66 -8.01
CA LEU A 286 -11.40 -22.02 -7.73
C LEU A 286 -12.25 -22.18 -9.00
N VAL A 287 -11.99 -21.39 -10.04
CA VAL A 287 -12.73 -21.49 -11.32
C VAL A 287 -12.10 -22.47 -12.32
N GLY A 288 -11.06 -23.22 -11.92
CA GLY A 288 -10.58 -24.38 -12.67
C GLY A 288 -9.29 -24.18 -13.47
N TYR A 289 -8.44 -23.20 -13.16
CA TYR A 289 -7.11 -23.06 -13.79
C TYR A 289 -6.09 -24.10 -13.30
N GLY A 290 -6.46 -24.93 -12.32
CA GLY A 290 -5.63 -26.01 -11.80
C GLY A 290 -4.43 -25.54 -10.98
N ASN A 291 -3.55 -26.48 -10.61
CA ASN A 291 -2.43 -26.19 -9.71
C ASN A 291 -1.29 -25.39 -10.35
N GLU A 292 -1.32 -25.20 -11.67
CA GLU A 292 -0.29 -24.43 -12.38
C GLU A 292 -0.23 -22.98 -11.89
N VAL A 293 -1.33 -22.41 -11.37
CA VAL A 293 -1.34 -21.07 -10.75
C VAL A 293 -0.38 -20.95 -9.55
N TRP A 294 0.03 -22.08 -8.97
CA TRP A 294 0.93 -22.14 -7.81
C TRP A 294 2.32 -22.66 -8.17
N THR A 295 2.40 -23.60 -9.11
CA THR A 295 3.65 -24.33 -9.38
C THR A 295 4.51 -23.70 -10.48
N HIS A 296 3.95 -22.80 -11.30
CA HIS A 296 4.70 -22.21 -12.41
C HIS A 296 5.94 -21.44 -11.93
N ASP A 297 7.00 -21.49 -12.75
CA ASP A 297 8.29 -20.82 -12.53
C ASP A 297 8.87 -21.05 -11.11
N GLY A 298 8.76 -22.29 -10.61
CA GLY A 298 9.33 -22.69 -9.33
C GLY A 298 8.66 -22.03 -8.13
N GLY A 299 7.35 -21.75 -8.20
CA GLY A 299 6.62 -21.10 -7.11
C GLY A 299 6.73 -19.58 -7.16
N TYR A 300 6.59 -19.00 -8.36
CA TYR A 300 6.69 -17.54 -8.60
C TYR A 300 5.91 -16.70 -7.61
N TRP A 301 4.68 -17.11 -7.31
CA TRP A 301 3.78 -16.42 -6.39
C TRP A 301 4.41 -16.13 -5.03
N PHE A 302 5.32 -16.98 -4.55
CA PHE A 302 5.96 -16.82 -3.25
C PHE A 302 7.27 -16.03 -3.33
N TRP A 303 8.19 -16.46 -4.20
CA TRP A 303 9.52 -15.86 -4.19
C TRP A 303 9.56 -14.45 -4.78
N ASN A 304 8.65 -14.08 -5.68
CA ASN A 304 8.61 -12.72 -6.25
C ASN A 304 7.63 -11.80 -5.49
N PRO A 305 6.30 -11.95 -5.62
CA PRO A 305 5.33 -10.99 -5.06
C PRO A 305 5.27 -10.95 -3.52
N TRP A 306 5.75 -11.99 -2.83
CA TRP A 306 5.87 -11.99 -1.37
C TRP A 306 7.29 -11.69 -0.92
N LEU A 307 8.25 -12.55 -1.25
CA LEU A 307 9.59 -12.44 -0.71
C LEU A 307 10.34 -11.23 -1.29
N SER A 308 10.41 -11.11 -2.62
CA SER A 308 11.09 -9.99 -3.26
C SER A 308 10.42 -8.64 -2.93
N SER A 309 9.10 -8.55 -3.06
CA SER A 309 8.37 -7.33 -2.70
C SER A 309 8.51 -6.99 -1.21
N GLY A 310 8.43 -7.98 -0.31
CA GLY A 310 8.58 -7.76 1.13
C GLY A 310 9.98 -7.22 1.48
N LEU A 311 11.03 -7.83 0.93
CA LEU A 311 12.41 -7.37 1.13
C LEU A 311 12.66 -6.00 0.50
N GLY A 312 12.15 -5.77 -0.70
CA GLY A 312 12.21 -4.47 -1.38
C GLY A 312 11.53 -3.38 -0.56
N GLY A 313 10.32 -3.64 -0.05
CA GLY A 313 9.59 -2.70 0.78
C GLY A 313 10.33 -2.32 2.06
N VAL A 314 10.93 -3.30 2.75
CA VAL A 314 11.76 -3.06 3.94
C VAL A 314 13.01 -2.24 3.57
N ALA A 315 13.67 -2.55 2.47
CA ALA A 315 14.84 -1.81 2.00
C ALA A 315 14.50 -0.35 1.66
N GLY A 316 13.40 -0.12 0.93
CA GLY A 316 12.94 1.22 0.58
C GLY A 316 12.59 2.08 1.80
N ALA A 317 11.86 1.50 2.75
CA ALA A 317 11.56 2.16 4.03
C ALA A 317 12.84 2.47 4.82
N ALA A 318 13.78 1.50 4.91
CA ALA A 318 15.06 1.70 5.58
C ALA A 318 15.89 2.81 4.93
N MET A 319 15.90 2.91 3.59
CA MET A 319 16.61 3.97 2.88
C MET A 319 16.02 5.35 3.17
N TYR A 320 14.69 5.50 3.19
CA TYR A 320 14.09 6.78 3.56
C TYR A 320 14.46 7.16 5.00
N ASP A 321 14.40 6.20 5.91
CA ASP A 321 14.70 6.42 7.32
C ASP A 321 16.17 6.76 7.60
N ALA A 322 17.09 6.06 6.93
CA ALA A 322 18.51 6.23 7.16
C ALA A 322 19.05 7.56 6.63
N PHE A 323 18.44 8.11 5.58
CA PHE A 323 19.00 9.26 4.85
C PHE A 323 18.16 10.53 4.91
N LEU A 324 16.83 10.44 5.03
CA LEU A 324 15.94 11.60 4.91
C LEU A 324 15.08 11.83 6.15
N TYR A 325 14.60 10.78 6.80
CA TYR A 325 13.70 10.92 7.94
C TYR A 325 14.47 11.28 9.23
N THR A 326 13.96 12.23 9.99
CA THR A 326 14.58 12.68 11.26
C THR A 326 13.74 12.36 12.51
N GLY A 327 12.58 11.72 12.35
CA GLY A 327 11.68 11.40 13.47
C GLY A 327 12.23 10.32 14.39
N ARG A 328 12.03 10.49 15.71
CA ARG A 328 12.58 9.65 16.80
C ARG A 328 11.95 8.25 16.90
N ASP A 329 10.82 8.03 16.25
CA ASP A 329 10.10 6.75 16.15
C ASP A 329 10.82 5.76 15.21
N SER A 330 11.64 6.26 14.28
CA SER A 330 12.47 5.43 13.43
C SER A 330 13.49 4.61 14.23
N PRO A 331 13.70 3.32 13.89
CA PRO A 331 14.81 2.53 14.42
C PRO A 331 16.19 3.18 14.26
N PHE A 332 16.41 4.00 13.24
CA PHE A 332 17.69 4.67 12.97
C PHE A 332 17.93 5.90 13.84
N ASN A 333 16.86 6.56 14.29
CA ASN A 333 16.93 7.83 15.02
C ASN A 333 16.61 7.68 16.51
N ARG A 334 16.53 6.45 17.04
CA ARG A 334 16.18 6.23 18.44
C ARG A 334 17.21 6.87 19.36
N PRO A 335 16.82 7.83 20.22
CA PRO A 335 17.75 8.46 21.14
C PRO A 335 18.33 7.42 22.10
N LYS A 336 19.65 7.46 22.32
CA LYS A 336 20.27 6.65 23.37
C LYS A 336 19.73 7.15 24.72
N ARG A 337 19.23 6.23 25.57
CA ARG A 337 18.89 6.57 26.96
C ARG A 337 20.16 7.10 27.63
N VAL A 338 20.23 8.41 27.85
CA VAL A 338 21.21 8.98 28.76
C VAL A 338 20.77 8.55 30.15
N ARG A 339 21.49 7.57 30.70
CA ARG A 339 21.34 7.21 32.11
C ARG A 339 21.93 8.39 32.85
N GLU A 340 21.09 9.28 33.40
CA GLU A 340 21.58 10.26 34.37
C GLU A 340 22.39 9.49 35.41
N ARG A 341 23.70 9.77 35.45
CA ARG A 341 24.50 9.37 36.60
C ARG A 341 23.95 10.18 37.76
N ALA A 342 23.06 9.58 38.53
CA ALA A 342 22.91 9.92 39.93
C ALA A 342 24.29 9.65 40.58
N GLY A 343 25.11 10.68 40.65
CA GLY A 343 26.50 10.63 41.10
C GLY A 343 27.02 12.05 41.14
N GLY A 344 26.83 12.68 42.29
CA GLY A 344 26.86 14.13 42.49
C GLY A 344 28.15 14.83 42.08
N TYR A 345 27.98 16.11 41.75
CA TYR A 345 28.75 17.23 42.31
C TYR A 345 27.93 18.51 42.11
N GLY A 346 27.56 19.15 43.22
CA GLY A 346 27.45 20.60 43.38
C GLY A 346 26.41 21.36 42.56
N LEU A 347 25.21 21.51 43.12
CA LEU A 347 24.53 22.81 43.13
C LEU A 347 25.26 23.71 44.13
N VAL A 348 26.15 24.59 43.64
CA VAL A 348 26.67 25.82 44.29
C VAL A 348 27.16 26.67 43.09
N ALA A 349 26.79 27.93 42.86
CA ALA A 349 26.50 29.00 43.80
C ALA A 349 25.32 29.88 43.32
N GLU A 350 24.55 30.34 44.30
CA GLU A 350 23.88 31.64 44.27
C GLU A 350 24.90 32.74 43.95
N GLU A 351 24.57 33.63 43.03
CA GLU A 351 25.07 35.02 43.08
C GLU A 351 23.86 35.92 43.26
N ASP A 352 23.54 36.21 44.52
CA ASP A 352 22.81 37.40 44.91
C ASP A 352 23.73 38.26 45.80
N GLY A 353 24.09 39.43 45.26
CA GLY A 353 24.19 40.69 46.00
C GLY A 353 25.48 41.04 46.74
N ALA A 354 26.17 42.08 46.26
CA ALA A 354 26.64 43.18 47.12
C ALA A 354 26.84 44.47 46.30
N GLU A 355 26.11 45.51 46.70
CA GLU A 355 26.37 46.92 46.42
C GLU A 355 27.73 47.36 47.00
N GLU A 356 28.47 48.20 46.27
CA GLU A 356 29.11 49.42 46.79
C GLU A 356 29.28 50.44 45.67
#